data_AF-A0A093ZSU7-F1
#
_entry.id   AF-A0A093ZSU7-F1
#
_cell.length_a   1.000
_cell.length_b   1.000
_cell.length_c   1.000
_cell.angle_alpha   90.00
_cell.angle_beta   90.00
_cell.angle_gamma   90.00
#
_symmetry.space_group_name_H-M   'P 1'
#
loop_
_entity.id
_entity.type
_entity.pdbx_description
1 polymer ?
#
loop_
_entity_poly.entity_id
_entity_poly.type
_entity_poly.pdbx_seq_one_letter_code
_entity_poly.pdbx_strand_id
1 'polypeptide(L)'
;MVKKESEDSASTSVKMEPKDSKMSAFERKRLENIAANQAIMKDLSTTAKKIIPKTAAPKPPRPKAPRKREPPVKKEAPRPTRTSSRLAGLEADGVGAKRKFEEEFQFAQDEAKAKKMRVAGDLNLSDIAVEGKKWTNDDNFLTSIMRGAQPYERTFDDSDIKTTTDQELKSLREKMSGLELYKTWEPNDIKITPERIYSMGFHPTHDKPLIFAGDKIGNLGLFDASQKGEVDDDGDQTEAPVITAFKLHARTITSLLFPPNHTELYSGSYDSSIRKLDLQKQVAVEVYAPPSMDDDEAISAIDMNSNDPNLIYFSRLDGAFGRHDMRTQKDTEIWYVSEKKVGGFSLHPLHPHLVATASLDRTLKIWDLRKSTGKGENRQPGLLGEHTSRLSVSHAAWSSSGHVATSSYDDTIKIHSFTKAKTWGVGHSITEEDMEPSAVIRHNNQTGRWVTILKAQWQQRPDDGIAKFVIGNMNRFVDIYTSEGEQLAQLGGDGISAVPAAAEFHPTRNWVAGGTASGKLCLWM
;
A
#
# COMPACT_ATOMS: atom_id res chain seq x y z
N MET A 1 25.35 -69.78 -30.22
CA MET A 1 25.06 -70.98 -31.04
C MET A 1 23.88 -71.66 -30.36
N VAL A 2 22.66 -71.73 -30.88
CA VAL A 2 22.21 -71.97 -32.26
C VAL A 2 20.83 -71.32 -32.48
N LYS A 3 20.72 -70.68 -33.66
CA LYS A 3 19.58 -70.36 -34.55
C LYS A 3 18.27 -69.69 -34.07
N LYS A 4 18.05 -68.59 -34.79
CA LYS A 4 16.86 -67.83 -35.18
C LYS A 4 16.15 -68.54 -36.35
N GLU A 5 14.82 -68.42 -36.45
CA GLU A 5 13.95 -68.24 -37.66
C GLU A 5 12.49 -68.63 -37.32
N SER A 6 11.56 -67.66 -37.30
CA SER A 6 10.46 -67.40 -38.28
C SER A 6 9.24 -68.34 -38.05
N GLU A 7 7.95 -68.02 -38.21
CA GLU A 7 7.20 -67.00 -38.93
C GLU A 7 5.72 -67.05 -38.47
N ASP A 8 5.03 -65.90 -38.56
CA ASP A 8 3.61 -65.61 -38.86
C ASP A 8 2.36 -66.31 -38.25
N SER A 9 1.56 -65.45 -37.61
CA SER A 9 0.12 -65.16 -37.81
C SER A 9 -0.97 -66.24 -37.62
N ALA A 10 -1.87 -65.99 -36.67
CA ALA A 10 -3.29 -66.33 -36.78
C ALA A 10 -4.15 -65.39 -35.92
N SER A 11 -5.19 -64.84 -36.55
CA SER A 11 -6.14 -63.85 -36.07
C SER A 11 -7.25 -64.47 -35.22
N THR A 12 -7.74 -63.73 -34.21
CA THR A 12 -9.00 -64.06 -33.51
C THR A 12 -9.90 -62.84 -33.46
N SER A 13 -11.02 -62.95 -34.15
CA SER A 13 -12.11 -61.98 -34.24
C SER A 13 -13.06 -62.12 -33.04
N VAL A 14 -13.32 -61.02 -32.33
CA VAL A 14 -14.41 -60.93 -31.34
C VAL A 14 -15.38 -59.84 -31.78
N LYS A 15 -16.62 -60.26 -32.04
CA LYS A 15 -17.78 -59.42 -32.38
C LYS A 15 -18.12 -58.49 -31.19
N MET A 16 -18.32 -57.19 -31.45
CA MET A 16 -18.95 -56.26 -30.51
C MET A 16 -20.40 -56.00 -30.95
N GLU A 17 -21.36 -56.32 -30.09
CA GLU A 17 -22.73 -55.83 -30.14
C GLU A 17 -22.86 -54.48 -29.38
N PRO A 18 -23.83 -53.62 -29.73
CA PRO A 18 -23.89 -52.24 -29.24
C PRO A 18 -24.54 -52.16 -27.84
N LYS A 19 -23.87 -51.48 -26.90
CA LYS A 19 -24.43 -51.16 -25.58
C LYS A 19 -25.28 -49.89 -25.65
N ASP A 20 -26.58 -50.04 -25.41
CA ASP A 20 -27.52 -48.98 -25.05
C ASP A 20 -27.03 -48.21 -23.80
N SER A 21 -26.77 -46.91 -23.95
CA SER A 21 -26.40 -46.03 -22.84
C SER A 21 -27.66 -45.53 -22.11
N LYS A 22 -28.04 -46.20 -21.02
CA LYS A 22 -29.00 -45.64 -20.05
C LYS A 22 -28.33 -44.50 -19.28
N MET A 23 -28.82 -43.28 -19.48
CA MET A 23 -28.37 -42.05 -18.81
C MET A 23 -28.35 -42.20 -17.28
N SER A 24 -27.30 -41.68 -16.64
CA SER A 24 -27.11 -41.77 -15.19
C SER A 24 -28.17 -40.96 -14.42
N ALA A 25 -28.52 -41.40 -13.21
CA ALA A 25 -29.44 -40.67 -12.32
C ALA A 25 -28.99 -39.21 -12.06
N PHE A 26 -27.68 -38.97 -12.10
CA PHE A 26 -27.11 -37.63 -11.97
C PHE A 26 -27.39 -36.75 -13.20
N GLU A 27 -27.34 -37.32 -14.41
CA GLU A 27 -27.65 -36.58 -15.64
C GLU A 27 -29.14 -36.26 -15.76
N ARG A 28 -30.01 -37.16 -15.28
CA ARG A 28 -31.46 -36.88 -15.18
C ARG A 28 -31.74 -35.70 -14.24
N LYS A 29 -31.18 -35.71 -13.03
CA LYS A 29 -31.37 -34.61 -12.06
C LYS A 29 -30.78 -33.28 -12.56
N ARG A 30 -29.67 -33.33 -13.30
CA ARG A 30 -29.08 -32.15 -13.94
C ARG A 30 -29.98 -31.59 -15.04
N LEU A 31 -30.57 -32.45 -15.88
CA LEU A 31 -31.50 -32.04 -16.94
C LEU A 31 -32.82 -31.49 -16.38
N GLU A 32 -33.33 -32.08 -15.30
CA GLU A 32 -34.50 -31.57 -14.58
C GLU A 32 -34.25 -30.17 -14.01
N ASN A 33 -33.08 -29.93 -13.40
CA ASN A 33 -32.71 -28.62 -12.89
C ASN A 33 -32.54 -27.58 -14.01
N ILE A 34 -31.97 -27.98 -15.16
CA ILE A 34 -31.86 -27.10 -16.33
C ILE A 34 -33.26 -26.75 -16.88
N ALA A 35 -34.17 -27.73 -16.93
CA ALA A 35 -35.53 -27.52 -17.38
C ALA A 35 -36.33 -26.61 -16.43
N ALA A 36 -36.20 -26.81 -15.11
CA ALA A 36 -36.85 -25.97 -14.10
C ALA A 36 -36.37 -24.51 -14.18
N ASN A 37 -35.06 -24.29 -14.32
CA ASN A 37 -34.49 -22.95 -14.46
C ASN A 37 -34.93 -22.27 -15.76
N GLN A 38 -35.05 -23.02 -16.86
CA GLN A 38 -35.58 -22.49 -18.13
C GLN A 38 -37.06 -22.14 -18.05
N ALA A 39 -37.85 -22.89 -17.28
CA ALA A 39 -39.26 -22.60 -17.05
C ALA A 39 -39.44 -21.31 -16.24
N ILE A 40 -38.66 -21.12 -15.16
CA ILE A 40 -38.67 -19.91 -14.33
C ILE A 40 -38.30 -18.67 -15.17
N MET A 41 -37.28 -18.77 -16.03
CA MET A 41 -36.87 -17.67 -16.91
C MET A 41 -37.93 -17.29 -17.96
N LYS A 42 -38.64 -18.28 -18.51
CA LYS A 42 -39.76 -18.02 -19.41
C LYS A 42 -40.91 -17.32 -18.68
N ASP A 43 -41.24 -17.76 -17.47
CA ASP A 43 -42.32 -17.18 -16.67
C ASP A 43 -42.02 -15.72 -16.27
N LEU A 44 -40.78 -15.45 -15.85
CA LEU A 44 -40.30 -14.09 -15.55
C LEU A 44 -40.40 -13.15 -16.77
N SER A 45 -40.06 -13.65 -17.96
CA SER A 45 -40.11 -12.88 -19.21
C SER A 45 -41.53 -12.54 -19.68
N THR A 46 -42.51 -13.40 -19.37
CA THR A 46 -43.91 -13.15 -19.70
C THR A 46 -44.59 -12.24 -18.70
N THR A 47 -44.18 -12.31 -17.43
CA THR A 47 -44.63 -11.41 -16.36
C THR A 47 -44.11 -9.99 -16.57
N ALA A 48 -42.84 -9.83 -17.01
CA ALA A 48 -42.26 -8.52 -17.34
C ALA A 48 -42.98 -7.81 -18.50
N LYS A 49 -43.57 -8.54 -19.45
CA LYS A 49 -44.34 -7.96 -20.57
C LYS A 49 -45.74 -7.48 -20.20
N LYS A 50 -46.28 -7.90 -19.04
CA LYS A 50 -47.62 -7.50 -18.56
C LYS A 50 -47.61 -6.27 -17.65
N ILE A 51 -46.43 -5.84 -17.17
CA ILE A 51 -46.30 -4.81 -16.11
C ILE A 51 -45.93 -3.41 -16.68
N ILE A 52 -45.67 -3.25 -17.98
CA ILE A 52 -45.31 -1.95 -18.57
C ILE A 52 -46.55 -1.32 -19.25
N PRO A 53 -47.14 -0.23 -18.71
CA PRO A 53 -48.20 0.50 -19.40
C PRO A 53 -47.64 1.35 -20.55
N LYS A 54 -48.34 1.37 -21.68
CA LYS A 54 -48.05 2.27 -22.81
C LYS A 54 -48.57 3.68 -22.48
N THR A 55 -47.67 4.65 -22.33
CA THR A 55 -48.02 6.08 -22.22
C THR A 55 -47.92 6.80 -23.57
N ALA A 56 -48.83 7.76 -23.77
CA ALA A 56 -49.08 8.53 -24.99
C ALA A 56 -47.97 9.56 -25.34
N ALA A 57 -47.94 9.95 -26.62
CA ALA A 57 -46.91 10.80 -27.23
C ALA A 57 -47.03 12.31 -26.90
N PRO A 58 -45.91 13.04 -26.69
CA PRO A 58 -45.91 14.50 -26.62
C PRO A 58 -45.57 15.19 -27.97
N LYS A 59 -46.05 16.42 -28.13
CA LYS A 59 -45.93 17.33 -29.30
C LYS A 59 -44.51 17.89 -29.51
N PRO A 60 -44.15 18.41 -30.71
CA PRO A 60 -42.76 18.56 -31.14
C PRO A 60 -42.11 19.91 -30.79
N PRO A 61 -40.78 19.98 -30.57
CA PRO A 61 -40.01 21.21 -30.58
C PRO A 61 -39.30 21.48 -31.94
N ARG A 62 -39.00 22.76 -32.15
CA ARG A 62 -38.44 23.44 -33.36
C ARG A 62 -37.04 22.95 -33.82
N PRO A 63 -36.65 23.20 -35.09
CA PRO A 63 -35.52 22.51 -35.73
C PRO A 63 -34.15 23.07 -35.31
N LYS A 64 -33.21 22.18 -35.02
CA LYS A 64 -31.76 22.46 -34.96
C LYS A 64 -31.05 21.63 -36.04
N ALA A 65 -30.01 22.23 -36.62
CA ALA A 65 -29.24 21.81 -37.79
C ALA A 65 -28.69 20.36 -37.74
N PRO A 66 -28.43 19.72 -38.90
CA PRO A 66 -28.15 18.29 -38.97
C PRO A 66 -26.72 17.95 -38.52
N ARG A 67 -26.60 17.15 -37.46
CA ARG A 67 -25.36 16.38 -37.16
C ARG A 67 -25.43 15.04 -37.90
N LYS A 68 -24.36 14.71 -38.64
CA LYS A 68 -24.17 13.41 -39.30
C LYS A 68 -24.27 12.28 -38.28
N ARG A 69 -25.10 11.28 -38.58
CA ARG A 69 -25.22 10.04 -37.80
C ARG A 69 -24.11 9.08 -38.24
N GLU A 70 -23.33 8.58 -37.28
CA GLU A 70 -22.48 7.40 -37.49
C GLU A 70 -23.35 6.15 -37.59
N PRO A 71 -22.97 5.14 -38.39
CA PRO A 71 -23.73 3.92 -38.54
C PRO A 71 -23.68 3.07 -37.25
N PRO A 72 -24.75 2.34 -36.92
CA PRO A 72 -24.81 1.52 -35.72
C PRO A 72 -23.83 0.35 -35.81
N VAL A 73 -23.01 0.19 -34.77
CA VAL A 73 -22.10 -0.95 -34.60
C VAL A 73 -22.94 -2.23 -34.45
N LYS A 74 -22.72 -3.20 -35.36
CA LYS A 74 -23.28 -4.55 -35.25
C LYS A 74 -22.72 -5.24 -34.01
N LYS A 75 -23.59 -5.62 -33.06
CA LYS A 75 -23.25 -6.55 -31.98
C LYS A 75 -23.17 -7.96 -32.57
N GLU A 76 -21.98 -8.57 -32.59
CA GLU A 76 -21.85 -10.01 -32.83
C GLU A 76 -22.24 -10.82 -31.58
N ALA A 77 -22.85 -11.99 -31.82
CA ALA A 77 -23.27 -12.91 -30.77
C ALA A 77 -22.05 -13.56 -30.07
N PRO A 78 -22.15 -13.88 -28.76
CA PRO A 78 -21.03 -14.42 -28.00
C PRO A 78 -20.64 -15.81 -28.53
N ARG A 79 -19.37 -15.97 -28.92
CA ARG A 79 -18.81 -17.27 -29.32
C ARG A 79 -18.32 -18.03 -28.08
N PRO A 80 -18.42 -19.37 -28.08
CA PRO A 80 -18.05 -20.20 -26.94
C PRO A 80 -16.54 -20.11 -26.64
N THR A 81 -16.22 -20.02 -25.36
CA THR A 81 -14.85 -19.98 -24.83
C THR A 81 -14.21 -21.37 -24.93
N ARG A 82 -13.07 -21.41 -25.63
CA ARG A 82 -12.11 -22.52 -25.80
C ARG A 82 -12.41 -23.52 -26.93
N THR A 83 -11.92 -23.19 -28.13
CA THR A 83 -11.56 -24.16 -29.17
C THR A 83 -10.03 -24.16 -29.34
N SER A 84 -9.42 -25.33 -29.56
CA SER A 84 -7.96 -25.42 -29.68
C SER A 84 -7.49 -24.73 -30.96
N SER A 85 -6.34 -24.05 -30.89
CA SER A 85 -5.75 -23.28 -31.99
C SER A 85 -5.50 -24.09 -33.26
N ARG A 86 -5.33 -25.42 -33.13
CA ARG A 86 -5.19 -26.36 -34.26
C ARG A 86 -6.51 -26.66 -34.99
N LEU A 87 -7.65 -26.64 -34.28
CA LEU A 87 -8.97 -26.83 -34.90
C LEU A 87 -9.49 -25.56 -35.58
N ALA A 88 -8.93 -24.38 -35.25
CA ALA A 88 -9.33 -23.09 -35.80
C ALA A 88 -8.54 -22.67 -37.07
N GLY A 89 -7.62 -23.52 -37.57
CA GLY A 89 -6.88 -23.27 -38.80
C GLY A 89 -5.87 -22.11 -38.75
N LEU A 90 -5.50 -21.62 -37.56
CA LEU A 90 -4.51 -20.55 -37.39
C LEU A 90 -3.10 -21.16 -37.43
N GLU A 91 -2.38 -20.90 -38.52
CA GLU A 91 -0.95 -21.20 -38.61
C GLU A 91 -0.17 -20.37 -37.59
N ALA A 92 0.71 -21.02 -36.82
CA ALA A 92 1.41 -20.43 -35.68
C ALA A 92 2.35 -19.26 -36.04
N ASP A 93 2.68 -19.09 -37.32
CA ASP A 93 3.66 -18.10 -37.81
C ASP A 93 3.08 -17.07 -38.82
N GLY A 94 1.76 -16.84 -38.79
CA GLY A 94 1.15 -15.79 -39.61
C GLY A 94 1.40 -14.38 -39.06
N VAL A 95 1.97 -13.47 -39.87
CA VAL A 95 2.21 -12.04 -39.55
C VAL A 95 0.96 -11.34 -38.97
N GLY A 96 -0.25 -11.74 -39.38
CA GLY A 96 -1.52 -11.21 -38.88
C GLY A 96 -1.86 -11.60 -37.44
N ALA A 97 -1.39 -12.74 -36.94
CA ALA A 97 -1.59 -13.14 -35.54
C ALA A 97 -0.69 -12.32 -34.61
N LYS A 98 0.59 -12.14 -35.00
CA LYS A 98 1.54 -11.26 -34.28
C LYS A 98 1.01 -9.84 -34.17
N ARG A 99 0.50 -9.28 -35.26
CA ARG A 99 -0.09 -7.93 -35.27
C ARG A 99 -1.32 -7.80 -34.36
N LYS A 100 -2.21 -8.80 -34.32
CA LYS A 100 -3.35 -8.79 -33.39
C LYS A 100 -2.92 -8.89 -31.93
N PHE A 101 -1.93 -9.73 -31.61
CA PHE A 101 -1.37 -9.80 -30.26
C PHE A 101 -0.67 -8.50 -29.86
N GLU A 102 0.05 -7.84 -30.78
CA GLU A 102 0.65 -6.52 -30.56
C GLU A 102 -0.41 -5.44 -30.36
N GLU A 103 -1.47 -5.42 -31.16
CA GLU A 103 -2.59 -4.47 -31.03
C GLU A 103 -3.38 -4.69 -29.72
N GLU A 104 -3.64 -5.94 -29.33
CA GLU A 104 -4.27 -6.28 -28.04
C GLU A 104 -3.36 -5.95 -26.85
N PHE A 105 -2.05 -6.21 -26.97
CA PHE A 105 -1.07 -5.84 -25.96
C PHE A 105 -0.93 -4.31 -25.84
N GLN A 106 -0.96 -3.60 -26.96
CA GLN A 106 -0.92 -2.14 -26.99
C GLN A 106 -2.21 -1.55 -26.40
N PHE A 107 -3.38 -2.09 -26.74
CA PHE A 107 -4.66 -1.70 -26.13
C PHE A 107 -4.67 -1.95 -24.62
N ALA A 108 -4.17 -3.11 -24.18
CA ALA A 108 -4.03 -3.41 -22.76
C ALA A 108 -3.03 -2.48 -22.05
N GLN A 109 -1.93 -2.11 -22.72
CA GLN A 109 -0.98 -1.11 -22.22
C GLN A 109 -1.62 0.28 -22.12
N ASP A 110 -2.37 0.70 -23.12
CA ASP A 110 -3.02 2.01 -23.16
C ASP A 110 -4.15 2.09 -22.12
N GLU A 111 -4.91 1.02 -21.93
CA GLU A 111 -5.90 0.90 -20.84
C GLU A 111 -5.23 0.93 -19.47
N ALA A 112 -4.08 0.25 -19.31
CA ALA A 112 -3.30 0.27 -18.07
C ALA A 112 -2.64 1.63 -17.81
N LYS A 113 -2.20 2.34 -18.85
CA LYS A 113 -1.70 3.72 -18.75
C LYS A 113 -2.83 4.65 -18.34
N ALA A 114 -3.98 4.58 -18.99
CA ALA A 114 -5.15 5.38 -18.66
C ALA A 114 -5.61 5.20 -17.20
N LYS A 115 -5.59 3.96 -16.69
CA LYS A 115 -5.90 3.67 -15.27
C LYS A 115 -4.85 4.22 -14.28
N LYS A 116 -3.61 4.46 -14.73
CA LYS A 116 -2.52 5.01 -13.92
C LYS A 116 -2.37 6.52 -14.07
N MET A 117 -3.04 7.13 -15.04
CA MET A 117 -3.02 8.58 -15.19
C MET A 117 -3.73 9.23 -14.00
N ARG A 118 -3.12 10.30 -13.51
CA ARG A 118 -3.66 11.13 -12.43
C ARG A 118 -5.01 11.70 -12.85
N VAL A 119 -5.95 11.75 -11.89
CA VAL A 119 -7.20 12.50 -12.05
C VAL A 119 -6.96 13.92 -11.55
N ALA A 120 -7.22 14.91 -12.40
CA ALA A 120 -7.01 16.32 -12.08
C ALA A 120 -8.10 16.88 -11.17
N GLY A 121 -7.73 17.76 -10.24
CA GLY A 121 -8.66 18.58 -9.48
C GLY A 121 -9.32 17.89 -8.27
N ASP A 122 -10.34 18.57 -7.75
CA ASP A 122 -11.02 18.21 -6.52
C ASP A 122 -11.89 16.97 -6.67
N LEU A 123 -11.89 16.14 -5.63
CA LEU A 123 -12.59 14.88 -5.56
C LEU A 123 -13.61 14.93 -4.41
N ASN A 124 -14.89 14.79 -4.73
CA ASN A 124 -15.95 14.63 -3.73
C ASN A 124 -16.06 13.15 -3.34
N LEU A 125 -16.14 12.85 -2.04
CA LEU A 125 -16.15 11.46 -1.57
C LEU A 125 -17.39 10.66 -1.99
N SER A 126 -18.53 11.31 -2.27
CA SER A 126 -19.75 10.65 -2.75
C SER A 126 -19.58 9.96 -4.10
N ASP A 127 -18.64 10.45 -4.93
CA ASP A 127 -18.49 10.02 -6.31
C ASP A 127 -17.42 8.92 -6.45
N ILE A 128 -16.82 8.48 -5.32
CA ILE A 128 -15.56 7.73 -5.25
C ILE A 128 -15.60 6.61 -4.18
N ALA A 129 -16.79 6.22 -3.75
CA ALA A 129 -16.98 5.09 -2.84
C ALA A 129 -16.54 3.77 -3.50
N VAL A 130 -15.71 2.99 -2.80
CA VAL A 130 -15.30 1.65 -3.26
C VAL A 130 -16.12 0.60 -2.50
N GLU A 131 -17.01 -0.11 -3.18
CA GLU A 131 -17.76 -1.23 -2.60
C GLU A 131 -16.87 -2.45 -2.36
N GLY A 132 -16.96 -2.99 -1.14
CA GLY A 132 -16.16 -4.10 -0.64
C GLY A 132 -16.35 -5.40 -1.43
N LYS A 133 -15.31 -5.82 -2.16
CA LYS A 133 -15.20 -7.18 -2.68
C LYS A 133 -14.48 -8.07 -1.67
N LYS A 134 -15.20 -9.03 -1.08
CA LYS A 134 -14.61 -10.21 -0.44
C LYS A 134 -13.99 -11.09 -1.54
N TRP A 135 -12.68 -11.33 -1.46
CA TRP A 135 -11.94 -12.25 -2.33
C TRP A 135 -11.57 -13.51 -1.56
N THR A 136 -11.75 -14.68 -2.19
CA THR A 136 -11.44 -16.00 -1.65
C THR A 136 -9.95 -16.35 -1.82
N ASN A 137 -9.28 -16.74 -0.73
CA ASN A 137 -7.87 -17.15 -0.71
C ASN A 137 -7.61 -18.39 -1.57
N ASP A 138 -6.57 -18.32 -2.41
CA ASP A 138 -5.77 -19.47 -2.83
C ASP A 138 -4.39 -19.32 -2.16
N ASP A 139 -4.21 -19.97 -1.01
CA ASP A 139 -3.08 -19.79 -0.09
C ASP A 139 -1.78 -20.54 -0.46
N ASN A 140 -1.68 -21.13 -1.65
CA ASN A 140 -0.56 -22.04 -1.97
C ASN A 140 0.60 -21.45 -2.80
N PHE A 141 0.60 -20.16 -3.13
CA PHE A 141 1.65 -19.57 -3.99
C PHE A 141 2.68 -18.70 -3.23
N LEU A 142 2.36 -18.19 -2.04
CA LEU A 142 3.17 -17.18 -1.34
C LEU A 142 4.26 -17.74 -0.41
N THR A 143 4.18 -19.02 -0.01
CA THR A 143 5.13 -19.65 0.93
C THR A 143 6.48 -20.01 0.30
N SER A 144 6.58 -20.02 -1.04
CA SER A 144 7.78 -20.53 -1.75
C SER A 144 8.86 -19.46 -2.03
N ILE A 145 8.58 -18.17 -1.81
CA ILE A 145 9.47 -17.08 -2.29
C ILE A 145 10.23 -16.35 -1.16
N MET A 146 9.90 -16.57 0.13
CA MET A 146 10.60 -15.92 1.24
C MET A 146 11.84 -16.71 1.66
N ARG A 147 12.95 -16.57 0.91
CA ARG A 147 14.28 -16.95 1.41
C ARG A 147 14.65 -16.04 2.57
N GLY A 148 14.56 -16.54 3.81
CA GLY A 148 15.22 -15.95 4.98
C GLY A 148 14.32 -15.41 6.11
N ALA A 149 13.00 -15.43 5.97
CA ALA A 149 12.09 -15.12 7.07
C ALA A 149 11.60 -16.41 7.74
N GLN A 150 11.59 -16.45 9.07
CA GLN A 150 10.97 -17.54 9.84
C GLN A 150 9.70 -16.99 10.49
N PRO A 151 8.52 -17.22 9.87
CA PRO A 151 7.27 -16.75 10.44
C PRO A 151 7.12 -17.18 11.90
N TYR A 152 6.79 -16.24 12.76
CA TYR A 152 6.54 -16.43 14.19
C TYR A 152 7.76 -16.81 15.05
N GLU A 153 8.98 -16.80 14.50
CA GLU A 153 10.20 -16.92 15.30
C GLU A 153 10.45 -15.62 16.06
N ARG A 154 10.25 -15.66 17.39
CA ARG A 154 10.53 -14.53 18.27
C ARG A 154 12.03 -14.35 18.49
N THR A 155 12.48 -13.11 18.42
CA THR A 155 13.85 -12.70 18.75
C THR A 155 13.91 -11.87 20.03
N PHE A 156 12.76 -11.57 20.62
CA PHE A 156 12.61 -10.84 21.87
C PHE A 156 11.42 -11.39 22.65
N ASP A 157 11.63 -11.73 23.93
CA ASP A 157 10.63 -12.34 24.79
C ASP A 157 10.78 -11.96 26.28
N ASP A 158 9.96 -12.59 27.13
CA ASP A 158 9.95 -12.35 28.59
C ASP A 158 11.30 -12.60 29.27
N SER A 159 12.18 -13.42 28.68
CA SER A 159 13.52 -13.67 29.22
C SER A 159 14.41 -12.44 29.08
N ASP A 160 14.30 -11.69 27.98
CA ASP A 160 15.00 -10.43 27.77
C ASP A 160 14.56 -9.39 28.81
N ILE A 161 13.27 -9.35 29.11
CA ILE A 161 12.71 -8.48 30.15
C ILE A 161 13.25 -8.87 31.53
N LYS A 162 13.25 -10.16 31.85
CA LYS A 162 13.73 -10.67 33.15
C LYS A 162 15.23 -10.42 33.37
N THR A 163 16.03 -10.51 32.31
CA THR A 163 17.48 -10.29 32.35
C THR A 163 17.87 -8.81 32.32
N THR A 164 16.91 -7.91 32.07
CA THR A 164 17.13 -6.45 32.11
C THR A 164 17.44 -6.01 33.54
N THR A 165 18.60 -5.38 33.73
CA THR A 165 19.05 -4.88 35.03
C THR A 165 18.54 -3.46 35.32
N ASP A 166 18.46 -2.61 34.30
CA ASP A 166 17.93 -1.26 34.40
C ASP A 166 16.42 -1.31 34.67
N GLN A 167 15.98 -0.68 35.77
CA GLN A 167 14.58 -0.73 36.19
C GLN A 167 13.66 0.10 35.30
N GLU A 168 14.12 1.23 34.79
CA GLU A 168 13.32 2.09 33.91
C GLU A 168 13.11 1.39 32.57
N LEU A 169 14.18 0.86 31.97
CA LEU A 169 14.09 0.08 30.73
C LEU A 169 13.23 -1.17 30.91
N LYS A 170 13.36 -1.88 32.03
CA LYS A 170 12.54 -3.05 32.33
C LYS A 170 11.05 -2.69 32.42
N SER A 171 10.71 -1.62 33.13
CA SER A 171 9.32 -1.15 33.23
C SER A 171 8.75 -0.76 31.86
N LEU A 172 9.58 -0.17 30.99
CA LEU A 172 9.18 0.19 29.64
C LEU A 172 9.00 -1.04 28.75
N ARG A 173 9.87 -2.05 28.87
CA ARG A 173 9.73 -3.34 28.19
C ARG A 173 8.44 -4.05 28.60
N GLU A 174 8.14 -4.11 29.90
CA GLU A 174 6.89 -4.67 30.42
C GLU A 174 5.67 -3.92 29.88
N LYS A 175 5.70 -2.58 29.89
CA LYS A 175 4.63 -1.72 29.37
C LYS A 175 4.39 -1.95 27.87
N MET A 176 5.44 -1.98 27.06
CA MET A 176 5.32 -2.09 25.60
C MET A 176 5.04 -3.52 25.15
N SER A 177 5.59 -4.53 25.84
CA SER A 177 5.31 -5.95 25.54
C SER A 177 3.93 -6.39 26.01
N GLY A 178 3.35 -5.68 26.98
CA GLY A 178 1.98 -5.90 27.45
C GLY A 178 0.88 -5.34 26.55
N LEU A 179 1.22 -4.71 25.41
CA LEU A 179 0.23 -4.27 24.43
C LEU A 179 -0.45 -5.49 23.79
N GLU A 180 -1.78 -5.54 23.88
CA GLU A 180 -2.56 -6.68 23.40
C GLU A 180 -3.15 -6.39 22.02
N LEU A 181 -3.32 -7.45 21.21
CA LEU A 181 -4.08 -7.32 19.98
C LEU A 181 -5.50 -6.84 20.28
N TYR A 182 -5.98 -5.96 19.41
CA TYR A 182 -7.34 -5.46 19.43
C TYR A 182 -8.35 -6.62 19.41
N LYS A 183 -9.28 -6.61 20.36
CA LYS A 183 -10.09 -7.78 20.71
C LYS A 183 -11.43 -7.86 19.99
N THR A 184 -11.92 -6.75 19.44
CA THR A 184 -13.29 -6.74 18.89
C THR A 184 -13.36 -7.51 17.58
N TRP A 185 -12.37 -7.38 16.69
CA TRP A 185 -12.25 -8.20 15.49
C TRP A 185 -10.83 -8.72 15.36
N GLU A 186 -10.70 -9.94 14.87
CA GLU A 186 -9.38 -10.48 14.56
C GLU A 186 -8.72 -9.70 13.42
N PRO A 187 -7.37 -9.66 13.36
CA PRO A 187 -6.65 -9.02 12.25
C PRO A 187 -7.09 -9.52 10.87
N ASN A 188 -7.58 -10.76 10.77
CA ASN A 188 -8.02 -11.34 9.52
C ASN A 188 -9.32 -10.71 8.97
N ASP A 189 -10.14 -10.12 9.82
CA ASP A 189 -11.44 -9.53 9.45
C ASP A 189 -11.35 -8.02 9.19
N ILE A 190 -10.30 -7.37 9.69
CA ILE A 190 -10.10 -5.93 9.53
C ILE A 190 -9.38 -5.62 8.21
N LYS A 191 -10.08 -5.83 7.08
CA LYS A 191 -9.62 -5.52 5.72
C LYS A 191 -9.80 -4.02 5.42
N ILE A 192 -8.87 -3.19 5.88
CA ILE A 192 -8.94 -1.72 5.74
C ILE A 192 -8.77 -1.23 4.28
N THR A 193 -7.98 -1.92 3.46
CA THR A 193 -7.81 -1.59 2.03
C THR A 193 -7.90 -2.84 1.15
N PRO A 194 -8.36 -2.73 -0.12
CA PRO A 194 -8.46 -3.88 -1.01
C PRO A 194 -7.08 -4.45 -1.37
N GLU A 195 -6.07 -3.60 -1.50
CA GLU A 195 -4.69 -4.00 -1.85
C GLU A 195 -3.71 -3.82 -0.69
N ARG A 196 -2.47 -4.25 -0.92
CA ARG A 196 -1.32 -4.04 -0.02
C ARG A 196 -1.26 -2.62 0.52
N ILE A 197 -1.26 -2.52 1.85
CA ILE A 197 -1.02 -1.26 2.56
C ILE A 197 0.42 -0.84 2.34
N TYR A 198 0.61 0.38 1.88
CA TYR A 198 1.90 0.98 1.58
C TYR A 198 2.27 2.10 2.55
N SER A 199 1.27 2.79 3.09
CA SER A 199 1.42 3.83 4.11
C SER A 199 0.29 3.72 5.13
N MET A 200 0.55 4.19 6.34
CA MET A 200 -0.42 4.22 7.43
C MET A 200 -0.35 5.57 8.14
N GLY A 201 -1.41 5.91 8.86
CA GLY A 201 -1.47 7.08 9.70
C GLY A 201 -2.50 6.91 10.81
N PHE A 202 -2.15 7.32 12.02
CA PHE A 202 -3.11 7.48 13.11
C PHE A 202 -3.63 8.89 13.14
N HIS A 203 -4.95 9.04 13.27
CA HIS A 203 -5.50 10.34 13.61
C HIS A 203 -4.99 10.76 15.00
N PRO A 204 -4.54 12.00 15.20
CA PRO A 204 -4.01 12.43 16.50
C PRO A 204 -5.05 12.60 17.62
N THR A 205 -6.31 12.17 17.42
CA THR A 205 -7.36 12.41 18.41
C THR A 205 -7.24 11.44 19.57
N HIS A 206 -7.52 11.92 20.78
CA HIS A 206 -7.52 11.11 21.99
C HIS A 206 -8.89 10.43 22.23
N ASP A 207 -9.92 10.84 21.51
CA ASP A 207 -11.28 10.37 21.76
C ASP A 207 -11.49 8.96 21.21
N LYS A 208 -10.89 8.67 20.06
CA LYS A 208 -11.10 7.43 19.32
C LYS A 208 -9.83 6.95 18.60
N PRO A 209 -9.53 5.65 18.60
CA PRO A 209 -8.51 5.06 17.75
C PRO A 209 -8.99 5.06 16.29
N LEU A 210 -8.63 6.11 15.54
CA LEU A 210 -8.90 6.20 14.10
C LEU A 210 -7.63 5.91 13.31
N ILE A 211 -7.68 4.89 12.46
CA ILE A 211 -6.55 4.40 11.68
C ILE A 211 -6.84 4.59 10.21
N PHE A 212 -5.86 5.15 9.49
CA PHE A 212 -5.89 5.36 8.06
C PHE A 212 -4.82 4.51 7.39
N ALA A 213 -5.12 3.97 6.22
CA ALA A 213 -4.20 3.16 5.44
C ALA A 213 -4.28 3.50 3.96
N GLY A 214 -3.14 3.79 3.34
CA GLY A 214 -3.02 4.03 1.91
C GLY A 214 -2.45 2.81 1.20
N ASP A 215 -3.08 2.36 0.11
CA ASP A 215 -2.67 1.14 -0.59
C ASP A 215 -1.86 1.38 -1.88
N LYS A 216 -1.36 0.27 -2.46
CA LYS A 216 -0.51 0.25 -3.65
C LYS A 216 -1.17 0.76 -4.93
N ILE A 217 -2.50 0.90 -4.96
CA ILE A 217 -3.22 1.38 -6.14
C ILE A 217 -3.87 2.74 -5.92
N GLY A 218 -3.80 3.31 -4.72
CA GLY A 218 -4.31 4.66 -4.46
C GLY A 218 -5.61 4.73 -3.69
N ASN A 219 -6.04 3.63 -3.05
CA ASN A 219 -7.15 3.68 -2.11
C ASN A 219 -6.66 4.10 -0.72
N LEU A 220 -7.46 4.92 -0.05
CA LEU A 220 -7.35 5.26 1.36
C LEU A 220 -8.47 4.55 2.11
N GLY A 221 -8.13 3.73 3.09
CA GLY A 221 -9.07 3.13 4.04
C GLY A 221 -9.02 3.84 5.39
N LEU A 222 -10.14 3.85 6.09
CA LEU A 222 -10.33 4.36 7.44
C LEU A 222 -11.06 3.29 8.27
N PHE A 223 -10.50 3.00 9.45
CA PHE A 223 -11.07 2.15 10.46
C PHE A 223 -11.21 2.91 11.78
N ASP A 224 -12.41 2.95 12.34
CA ASP A 224 -12.69 3.44 13.70
C ASP A 224 -12.71 2.23 14.65
N ALA A 225 -11.68 2.07 15.49
CA ALA A 225 -11.62 0.94 16.42
C ALA A 225 -12.47 1.15 17.69
N SER A 226 -13.18 2.29 17.81
CA SER A 226 -14.19 2.52 18.86
C SER A 226 -15.58 1.95 18.51
N GLN A 227 -15.76 1.46 17.28
CA GLN A 227 -17.01 0.84 16.87
C GLN A 227 -17.28 -0.42 17.72
N LYS A 228 -18.55 -0.65 18.05
CA LYS A 228 -18.98 -1.83 18.81
C LYS A 228 -19.43 -2.90 17.84
N GLY A 229 -18.94 -4.12 18.01
CA GLY A 229 -19.48 -5.27 17.30
C GLY A 229 -20.67 -5.86 18.06
N GLU A 230 -21.59 -6.48 17.33
CA GLU A 230 -22.66 -7.29 17.92
C GLU A 230 -22.18 -8.73 18.08
N VAL A 231 -22.28 -9.25 19.30
CA VAL A 231 -21.96 -10.64 19.61
C VAL A 231 -23.24 -11.47 19.68
N ASP A 232 -23.19 -12.70 19.20
CA ASP A 232 -24.26 -13.67 19.43
C ASP A 232 -24.20 -14.27 20.84
N ASP A 233 -25.14 -15.17 21.14
CA ASP A 233 -25.25 -15.85 22.43
C ASP A 233 -24.00 -16.71 22.77
N ASP A 234 -23.22 -17.09 21.75
CA ASP A 234 -21.97 -17.85 21.89
C ASP A 234 -20.75 -16.93 22.07
N GLY A 235 -20.93 -15.62 21.94
CA GLY A 235 -19.89 -14.59 22.10
C GLY A 235 -19.11 -14.27 20.82
N ASP A 236 -19.52 -14.81 19.68
CA ASP A 236 -18.89 -14.58 18.38
C ASP A 236 -19.41 -13.30 17.72
N GLN A 237 -18.53 -12.56 17.05
CA GLN A 237 -18.94 -11.36 16.31
C GLN A 237 -19.81 -11.73 15.11
N THR A 238 -21.03 -11.21 15.10
CA THR A 238 -21.99 -11.43 14.00
C THR A 238 -21.82 -10.40 12.88
N GLU A 239 -21.36 -9.20 13.21
CA GLU A 239 -21.16 -8.11 12.25
C GLU A 239 -19.69 -7.94 11.85
N ALA A 240 -19.47 -7.71 10.56
CA ALA A 240 -18.15 -7.36 10.05
C ALA A 240 -17.79 -5.90 10.41
N PRO A 241 -16.50 -5.58 10.61
CA PRO A 241 -16.09 -4.21 10.90
C PRO A 241 -16.47 -3.27 9.76
N VAL A 242 -16.98 -2.09 10.11
CA VAL A 242 -17.28 -1.05 9.13
C VAL A 242 -15.97 -0.38 8.72
N ILE A 243 -15.68 -0.44 7.42
CA ILE A 243 -14.51 0.18 6.80
C ILE A 243 -14.98 1.27 5.84
N THR A 244 -14.45 2.47 6.00
CA THR A 244 -14.70 3.56 5.04
C THR A 244 -13.51 3.63 4.08
N ALA A 245 -13.75 3.55 2.76
CA ALA A 245 -12.68 3.55 1.77
C ALA A 245 -12.94 4.54 0.63
N PHE A 246 -11.88 5.20 0.18
CA PHE A 246 -11.90 6.25 -0.83
C PHE A 246 -10.77 6.04 -1.86
N LYS A 247 -11.04 6.25 -3.15
CA LYS A 247 -9.98 6.31 -4.17
C LYS A 247 -9.41 7.72 -4.26
N LEU A 248 -8.36 8.02 -3.49
CA LEU A 248 -7.73 9.34 -3.53
C LEU A 248 -6.77 9.51 -4.71
N HIS A 249 -6.06 8.45 -5.07
CA HIS A 249 -4.96 8.50 -6.04
C HIS A 249 -5.10 7.42 -7.11
N ALA A 250 -4.44 7.61 -8.25
CA ALA A 250 -4.42 6.63 -9.34
C ALA A 250 -3.34 5.54 -9.13
N ARG A 251 -2.37 5.80 -8.25
CA ARG A 251 -1.23 4.93 -7.94
C ARG A 251 -0.98 4.90 -6.43
N THR A 252 0.01 4.12 -6.01
CA THR A 252 0.45 3.92 -4.62
C THR A 252 0.42 5.21 -3.79
N ILE A 253 -0.31 5.18 -2.67
CA ILE A 253 -0.20 6.21 -1.63
C ILE A 253 1.07 5.94 -0.82
N THR A 254 2.08 6.79 -0.98
CA THR A 254 3.42 6.57 -0.44
C THR A 254 3.60 7.04 1.00
N SER A 255 2.76 7.98 1.41
CA SER A 255 2.82 8.66 2.70
C SER A 255 1.46 9.25 3.06
N LEU A 256 1.15 9.24 4.35
CA LEU A 256 -0.01 9.85 4.97
C LEU A 256 0.49 10.77 6.08
N LEU A 257 -0.05 11.98 6.16
CA LEU A 257 0.43 12.98 7.10
C LEU A 257 -0.73 13.78 7.68
N PHE A 258 -0.84 13.77 9.01
CA PHE A 258 -1.75 14.64 9.75
C PHE A 258 -1.02 15.91 10.17
N PRO A 259 -1.49 17.10 9.76
CA PRO A 259 -0.99 18.35 10.29
C PRO A 259 -1.49 18.55 11.74
N PRO A 260 -0.91 19.53 12.47
CA PRO A 260 -1.31 19.82 13.85
C PRO A 260 -2.77 20.25 14.06
N ASN A 261 -3.48 20.64 12.99
CA ASN A 261 -4.90 21.01 13.08
C ASN A 261 -5.84 19.82 13.27
N HIS A 262 -5.38 18.59 12.97
CA HIS A 262 -6.11 17.34 13.13
C HIS A 262 -7.46 17.27 12.38
N THR A 263 -7.69 18.13 11.39
CA THR A 263 -8.93 18.14 10.58
C THR A 263 -8.68 17.71 9.13
N GLU A 264 -7.43 17.73 8.72
CA GLU A 264 -7.00 17.47 7.35
C GLU A 264 -6.04 16.27 7.33
N LEU A 265 -6.00 15.56 6.21
CA LEU A 265 -5.05 14.49 5.93
C LEU A 265 -4.37 14.77 4.59
N TYR A 266 -3.05 14.80 4.59
CA TYR A 266 -2.26 14.90 3.37
C TYR A 266 -1.81 13.52 2.90
N SER A 267 -1.89 13.27 1.60
CA SER A 267 -1.46 12.03 0.97
C SER A 267 -0.59 12.33 -0.24
N GLY A 268 0.59 11.69 -0.29
CA GLY A 268 1.50 11.75 -1.43
C GLY A 268 1.44 10.45 -2.23
N SER A 269 1.65 10.51 -3.54
CA SER A 269 1.49 9.34 -4.40
C SER A 269 2.49 9.24 -5.54
N TYR A 270 2.69 7.99 -5.98
CA TYR A 270 3.40 7.72 -7.23
C TYR A 270 2.66 8.22 -8.49
N ASP A 271 1.46 8.77 -8.38
CA ASP A 271 0.80 9.49 -9.48
C ASP A 271 1.23 10.96 -9.63
N SER A 272 2.34 11.31 -8.97
CA SER A 272 2.97 12.65 -8.99
C SER A 272 2.22 13.72 -8.21
N SER A 273 1.10 13.38 -7.54
CA SER A 273 0.30 14.36 -6.80
C SER A 273 0.40 14.24 -5.29
N ILE A 274 0.16 15.38 -4.64
CA ILE A 274 -0.17 15.48 -3.23
C ILE A 274 -1.61 15.98 -3.13
N ARG A 275 -2.42 15.27 -2.34
CA ARG A 275 -3.81 15.63 -2.06
C ARG A 275 -3.99 15.93 -0.59
N LYS A 276 -4.91 16.87 -0.31
CA LYS A 276 -5.37 17.23 1.03
C LYS A 276 -6.83 16.85 1.16
N LEU A 277 -7.12 15.91 2.05
CA LEU A 277 -8.46 15.48 2.41
C LEU A 277 -8.94 16.25 3.64
N ASP A 278 -9.99 17.05 3.49
CA ASP A 278 -10.72 17.63 4.62
C ASP A 278 -11.70 16.58 5.16
N LEU A 279 -11.46 16.10 6.38
CA LEU A 279 -12.23 15.00 6.99
C LEU A 279 -13.66 15.41 7.32
N GLN A 280 -13.90 16.69 7.62
CA GLN A 280 -15.23 17.20 7.95
C GLN A 280 -16.06 17.43 6.70
N LYS A 281 -15.47 18.07 5.69
CA LYS A 281 -16.16 18.37 4.43
C LYS A 281 -16.24 17.19 3.48
N GLN A 282 -15.41 16.17 3.71
CA GLN A 282 -15.33 15.01 2.84
C GLN A 282 -14.97 15.41 1.40
N VAL A 283 -13.95 16.26 1.26
CA VAL A 283 -13.44 16.73 -0.03
C VAL A 283 -11.92 16.58 -0.06
N ALA A 284 -11.41 15.97 -1.12
CA ALA A 284 -9.98 15.87 -1.38
C ALA A 284 -9.57 16.86 -2.48
N VAL A 285 -8.73 17.83 -2.12
CA VAL A 285 -8.19 18.86 -3.00
C VAL A 285 -6.78 18.48 -3.44
N GLU A 286 -6.46 18.67 -4.71
CA GLU A 286 -5.09 18.55 -5.20
C GLU A 286 -4.29 19.80 -4.80
N VAL A 287 -3.29 19.63 -3.92
CA VAL A 287 -2.48 20.75 -3.41
C VAL A 287 -1.17 20.91 -4.15
N TYR A 288 -0.66 19.84 -4.74
CA TYR A 288 0.52 19.87 -5.61
C TYR A 288 0.40 18.79 -6.67
N ALA A 289 0.76 19.15 -7.90
CA ALA A 289 1.11 18.22 -8.95
C ALA A 289 1.91 18.95 -10.05
N PRO A 290 2.65 18.21 -10.89
CA PRO A 290 3.29 18.79 -12.06
C PRO A 290 2.29 19.49 -12.98
N PRO A 291 2.71 20.53 -13.73
CA PRO A 291 1.82 21.24 -14.65
C PRO A 291 1.24 20.35 -15.76
N SER A 292 2.02 19.39 -16.27
CA SER A 292 1.55 18.44 -17.26
C SER A 292 0.95 17.21 -16.60
N MET A 293 -0.10 16.64 -17.22
CA MET A 293 -0.66 15.34 -16.83
C MET A 293 0.23 14.17 -17.27
N ASP A 294 1.11 14.40 -18.24
CA ASP A 294 2.03 13.40 -18.77
C ASP A 294 3.33 13.27 -17.96
N ASP A 295 3.58 14.19 -17.02
CA ASP A 295 4.79 14.21 -16.20
C ASP A 295 4.72 13.14 -15.08
N ASP A 296 5.52 12.08 -15.23
CA ASP A 296 5.66 11.01 -14.23
C ASP A 296 6.74 11.34 -13.18
N GLU A 297 6.46 12.37 -12.38
CA GLU A 297 7.27 12.82 -11.25
C GLU A 297 6.85 12.17 -9.92
N ALA A 298 6.88 10.84 -9.87
CA ALA A 298 6.36 10.06 -8.74
C ALA A 298 6.93 10.49 -7.37
N ILE A 299 6.02 10.82 -6.44
CA ILE A 299 6.34 11.27 -5.07
C ILE A 299 6.57 10.06 -4.16
N SER A 300 7.75 9.99 -3.53
CA SER A 300 8.17 8.88 -2.69
C SER A 300 7.89 9.07 -1.19
N ALA A 301 7.81 10.30 -0.71
CA ALA A 301 7.42 10.67 0.65
C ALA A 301 6.98 12.14 0.69
N ILE A 302 6.24 12.50 1.74
CA ILE A 302 5.89 13.87 2.09
C ILE A 302 6.15 14.10 3.59
N ASP A 303 6.39 15.35 3.97
CA ASP A 303 6.47 15.79 5.36
C ASP A 303 6.10 17.29 5.45
N MET A 304 5.79 17.79 6.63
CA MET A 304 5.33 19.16 6.86
C MET A 304 5.95 19.77 8.11
N ASN A 305 6.22 21.07 8.04
CA ASN A 305 6.63 21.84 9.21
C ASN A 305 5.43 22.03 10.15
N SER A 306 5.52 21.51 11.38
CA SER A 306 4.49 21.65 12.40
C SER A 306 4.17 23.11 12.79
N ASN A 307 5.13 24.03 12.61
CA ASN A 307 4.97 25.46 12.90
C ASN A 307 4.50 26.27 11.69
N ASP A 308 4.61 25.72 10.47
CA ASP A 308 4.15 26.37 9.24
C ASP A 308 3.39 25.37 8.37
N PRO A 309 2.08 25.19 8.61
CA PRO A 309 1.27 24.20 7.90
C PRO A 309 1.01 24.60 6.43
N ASN A 310 1.56 25.72 5.94
CA ASN A 310 1.43 26.13 4.54
C ASN A 310 2.52 25.54 3.65
N LEU A 311 3.62 25.07 4.23
CA LEU A 311 4.75 24.52 3.50
C LEU A 311 4.73 22.99 3.55
N ILE A 312 4.61 22.36 2.39
CA ILE A 312 4.75 20.92 2.25
C ILE A 312 6.06 20.58 1.57
N TYR A 313 6.72 19.54 2.09
CA TYR A 313 7.97 19.02 1.56
C TYR A 313 7.71 17.64 0.98
N PHE A 314 8.43 17.30 -0.07
CA PHE A 314 8.27 16.00 -0.71
C PHE A 314 9.58 15.54 -1.35
N SER A 315 9.70 14.23 -1.55
CA SER A 315 10.79 13.64 -2.31
C SER A 315 10.26 12.88 -3.52
N ARG A 316 11.09 12.70 -4.54
CA ARG A 316 10.74 12.01 -5.78
C ARG A 316 11.63 10.80 -6.06
N LEU A 317 11.18 9.95 -6.98
CA LEU A 317 11.92 8.76 -7.43
C LEU A 317 13.17 9.08 -8.25
N ASP A 318 13.29 10.29 -8.80
CA ASP A 318 14.44 10.76 -9.58
C ASP A 318 15.55 11.39 -8.70
N GLY A 319 15.37 11.40 -7.38
CA GLY A 319 16.34 11.96 -6.43
C GLY A 319 16.10 13.43 -6.08
N ALA A 320 15.02 14.02 -6.58
CA ALA A 320 14.64 15.38 -6.21
C ALA A 320 13.98 15.46 -4.83
N PHE A 321 14.20 16.59 -4.18
CA PHE A 321 13.56 17.06 -2.97
C PHE A 321 12.87 18.39 -3.28
N GLY A 322 11.59 18.49 -2.95
CA GLY A 322 10.76 19.63 -3.25
C GLY A 322 10.21 20.30 -2.01
N ARG A 323 9.98 21.60 -2.10
CA ARG A 323 9.23 22.41 -1.14
C ARG A 323 8.17 23.20 -1.90
N HIS A 324 6.93 23.12 -1.45
CA HIS A 324 5.80 23.81 -2.07
C HIS A 324 5.03 24.64 -1.04
N ASP A 325 4.77 25.91 -1.35
CA ASP A 325 3.91 26.78 -0.55
C ASP A 325 2.47 26.74 -1.06
N MET A 326 1.59 26.14 -0.27
CA MET A 326 0.19 25.92 -0.63
C MET A 326 -0.64 27.21 -0.69
N ARG A 327 -0.12 28.34 -0.22
CA ARG A 327 -0.81 29.64 -0.34
C ARG A 327 -0.73 30.19 -1.76
N THR A 328 0.23 29.72 -2.56
CA THR A 328 0.49 30.23 -3.91
C THR A 328 0.82 29.09 -4.88
N GLN A 329 0.00 28.92 -5.92
CA GLN A 329 0.12 27.82 -6.88
C GLN A 329 1.46 27.72 -7.63
N LYS A 330 2.30 28.75 -7.63
CA LYS A 330 3.55 28.80 -8.40
C LYS A 330 4.83 28.74 -7.55
N ASP A 331 4.71 28.64 -6.24
CA ASP A 331 5.89 28.67 -5.36
C ASP A 331 6.33 27.24 -5.01
N THR A 332 7.05 26.63 -5.95
CA THR A 332 7.67 25.32 -5.78
C THR A 332 9.16 25.44 -6.03
N GLU A 333 9.97 25.06 -5.03
CA GLU A 333 11.40 24.87 -5.18
C GLU A 333 11.70 23.38 -5.30
N ILE A 334 12.54 22.99 -6.27
CA ILE A 334 13.00 21.62 -6.49
C ILE A 334 14.52 21.60 -6.44
N TRP A 335 15.09 20.65 -5.69
CA TRP A 335 16.53 20.43 -5.59
C TRP A 335 16.86 18.96 -5.84
N TYR A 336 17.84 18.68 -6.69
CA TYR A 336 18.31 17.31 -6.92
C TYR A 336 19.35 16.91 -5.88
N VAL A 337 18.92 16.40 -4.73
CA VAL A 337 19.80 16.07 -3.58
C VAL A 337 20.52 14.72 -3.73
N SER A 338 20.13 13.92 -4.72
CA SER A 338 20.68 12.61 -5.01
C SER A 338 20.54 12.29 -6.50
N GLU A 339 21.49 11.52 -7.06
CA GLU A 339 21.42 10.99 -8.42
C GLU A 339 20.52 9.74 -8.55
N LYS A 340 20.14 9.17 -7.39
CA LYS A 340 19.26 8.01 -7.28
C LYS A 340 18.00 8.37 -6.50
N LYS A 341 17.00 7.49 -6.57
CA LYS A 341 15.75 7.57 -5.80
C LYS A 341 16.02 7.95 -4.34
N VAL A 342 15.39 9.03 -3.88
CA VAL A 342 15.20 9.30 -2.44
C VAL A 342 14.01 8.45 -2.00
N GLY A 343 14.28 7.41 -1.21
CA GLY A 343 13.27 6.43 -0.79
C GLY A 343 12.31 6.99 0.25
N GLY A 344 12.82 7.89 1.09
CA GLY A 344 12.06 8.73 1.98
C GLY A 344 12.98 9.69 2.72
N PHE A 345 12.35 10.61 3.45
CA PHE A 345 13.04 11.63 4.22
C PHE A 345 12.18 11.99 5.44
N SER A 346 12.74 12.81 6.31
CA SER A 346 12.01 13.48 7.38
C SER A 346 12.63 14.84 7.69
N LEU A 347 11.79 15.78 8.11
CA LEU A 347 12.20 17.04 8.70
C LEU A 347 12.50 16.83 10.18
N HIS A 348 13.43 17.59 10.74
CA HIS A 348 13.57 17.62 12.19
C HIS A 348 12.31 18.25 12.81
N PRO A 349 11.58 17.57 13.73
CA PRO A 349 10.28 18.04 14.22
C PRO A 349 10.27 19.41 14.92
N LEU A 350 11.38 19.78 15.56
CA LEU A 350 11.57 21.06 16.27
C LEU A 350 12.39 22.08 15.47
N HIS A 351 13.14 21.62 14.46
CA HIS A 351 14.02 22.45 13.64
C HIS A 351 13.83 22.14 12.15
N PRO A 352 12.66 22.44 11.54
CA PRO A 352 12.27 21.91 10.23
C PRO A 352 13.06 22.45 9.03
N HIS A 353 14.05 23.30 9.29
CA HIS A 353 15.08 23.64 8.31
C HIS A 353 16.12 22.53 8.13
N LEU A 354 16.19 21.57 9.06
CA LEU A 354 17.03 20.39 8.97
C LEU A 354 16.26 19.22 8.37
N VAL A 355 16.87 18.54 7.40
CA VAL A 355 16.26 17.45 6.66
C VAL A 355 17.19 16.25 6.63
N ALA A 356 16.69 15.06 6.94
CA ALA A 356 17.39 13.80 6.73
C ALA A 356 16.81 13.10 5.51
N THR A 357 17.64 12.81 4.51
CA THR A 357 17.24 12.07 3.31
C THR A 357 17.90 10.71 3.25
N ALA A 358 17.14 9.67 2.93
CA ALA A 358 17.63 8.32 2.63
C ALA A 358 17.51 8.01 1.15
N SER A 359 18.59 7.51 0.55
CA SER A 359 18.65 7.27 -0.89
C SER A 359 19.12 5.85 -1.26
N LEU A 360 18.67 5.44 -2.44
CA LEU A 360 19.09 4.23 -3.13
C LEU A 360 20.60 4.25 -3.48
N ASP A 361 21.25 5.42 -3.45
CA ASP A 361 22.71 5.57 -3.55
C ASP A 361 23.49 5.05 -2.31
N ARG A 362 22.76 4.55 -1.30
CA ARG A 362 23.25 4.00 -0.02
C ARG A 362 23.57 5.05 1.04
N THR A 363 23.13 6.29 0.85
CA THR A 363 23.49 7.40 1.74
C THR A 363 22.34 7.81 2.65
N LEU A 364 22.70 8.19 3.87
CA LEU A 364 21.98 9.15 4.70
C LEU A 364 22.67 10.50 4.52
N LYS A 365 21.91 11.54 4.18
CA LYS A 365 22.42 12.92 4.11
C LYS A 365 21.60 13.85 4.99
N ILE A 366 22.28 14.73 5.69
CA ILE A 366 21.68 15.77 6.54
C ILE A 366 21.85 17.12 5.84
N TRP A 367 20.77 17.87 5.72
CA TRP A 367 20.72 19.13 4.98
C TRP A 367 20.21 20.28 5.85
N ASP A 368 20.66 21.50 5.58
CA ASP A 368 20.12 22.75 6.15
C ASP A 368 19.57 23.63 5.03
N LEU A 369 18.26 23.81 5.03
CA LEU A 369 17.50 24.58 4.05
C LEU A 369 17.75 26.10 4.13
N ARG A 370 18.34 26.60 5.23
CA ARG A 370 18.69 28.03 5.38
C ARG A 370 19.90 28.41 4.53
N LYS A 371 20.73 27.43 4.18
CA LYS A 371 21.91 27.61 3.33
C LYS A 371 21.61 27.03 1.96
N SER A 372 22.04 27.73 0.92
CA SER A 372 22.01 27.21 -0.44
C SER A 372 23.42 27.17 -1.00
N THR A 373 23.78 26.06 -1.63
CA THR A 373 25.04 25.85 -2.33
C THR A 373 24.77 25.68 -3.83
N GLY A 374 25.79 25.88 -4.66
CA GLY A 374 25.65 25.82 -6.11
C GLY A 374 25.00 27.05 -6.75
N LYS A 375 24.77 26.99 -8.07
CA LYS A 375 24.14 28.05 -8.88
C LYS A 375 23.26 27.40 -9.96
N GLY A 376 22.18 28.09 -10.34
CA GLY A 376 21.25 27.62 -11.38
C GLY A 376 20.64 26.26 -11.02
N GLU A 377 20.64 25.34 -11.97
CA GLU A 377 20.13 23.96 -11.82
C GLU A 377 20.89 23.12 -10.76
N ASN A 378 22.14 23.49 -10.47
CA ASN A 378 22.94 22.81 -9.43
C ASN A 378 22.72 23.40 -8.04
N ARG A 379 21.74 24.31 -7.88
CA ARG A 379 21.38 24.86 -6.57
C ARG A 379 20.84 23.72 -5.70
N GLN A 380 21.37 23.59 -4.49
CA GLN A 380 20.93 22.60 -3.51
C GLN A 380 20.92 23.23 -2.10
N PRO A 381 20.24 22.60 -1.13
CA PRO A 381 20.41 22.91 0.29
C PRO A 381 21.85 22.68 0.75
N GLY A 382 22.25 23.32 1.85
CA GLY A 382 23.58 23.08 2.42
C GLY A 382 23.68 21.66 2.98
N LEU A 383 24.59 20.85 2.44
CA LEU A 383 24.92 19.55 3.01
C LEU A 383 25.72 19.74 4.30
N LEU A 384 25.26 19.12 5.40
CA LEU A 384 25.87 19.17 6.72
C LEU A 384 26.77 17.97 6.96
N GLY A 385 26.35 16.78 6.49
CA GLY A 385 27.07 15.53 6.68
C GLY A 385 26.41 14.40 5.90
N GLU A 386 27.18 13.34 5.68
CA GLU A 386 26.77 12.16 4.93
C GLU A 386 27.32 10.90 5.62
N HIS A 387 26.50 9.85 5.67
CA HIS A 387 26.91 8.52 6.12
C HIS A 387 26.53 7.49 5.06
N THR A 388 27.46 6.60 4.71
CA THR A 388 27.27 5.57 3.68
C THR A 388 27.03 4.19 4.31
N SER A 389 25.92 3.55 3.92
CA SER A 389 25.63 2.16 4.27
C SER A 389 26.14 1.17 3.23
N ARG A 390 26.21 -0.11 3.61
CA ARG A 390 26.68 -1.19 2.71
C ARG A 390 25.76 -1.37 1.50
N LEU A 391 24.46 -1.26 1.72
CA LEU A 391 23.39 -1.30 0.71
C LEU A 391 22.45 -0.10 0.85
N SER A 392 21.46 -0.03 -0.03
CA SER A 392 20.57 1.13 -0.17
C SER A 392 19.79 1.43 1.10
N VAL A 393 19.67 2.72 1.42
CA VAL A 393 18.89 3.21 2.56
C VAL A 393 17.49 3.54 2.07
N SER A 394 16.47 2.93 2.68
CA SER A 394 15.10 3.00 2.19
C SER A 394 14.31 4.16 2.79
N HIS A 395 14.60 4.54 4.03
CA HIS A 395 13.93 5.61 4.76
C HIS A 395 14.83 6.19 5.85
N ALA A 396 14.66 7.47 6.15
CA ALA A 396 15.30 8.18 7.26
C ALA A 396 14.22 8.93 8.03
N ALA A 397 14.04 8.59 9.31
CA ALA A 397 13.02 9.17 10.18
C ALA A 397 13.70 9.92 11.34
N TRP A 398 13.32 11.17 11.56
CA TRP A 398 13.86 12.05 12.59
C TRP A 398 12.92 12.11 13.79
N SER A 399 13.44 11.85 14.98
CA SER A 399 12.71 11.95 16.25
C SER A 399 12.68 13.37 16.79
N SER A 400 11.73 13.64 17.68
CA SER A 400 11.69 14.89 18.44
C SER A 400 12.89 15.06 19.38
N SER A 401 13.54 13.97 19.80
CA SER A 401 14.76 14.00 20.63
C SER A 401 16.05 14.26 19.84
N GLY A 402 15.98 14.34 18.50
CA GLY A 402 17.12 14.66 17.65
C GLY A 402 17.86 13.43 17.09
N HIS A 403 17.34 12.22 17.28
CA HIS A 403 17.89 11.00 16.67
C HIS A 403 17.30 10.74 15.28
N VAL A 404 18.10 10.21 14.36
CA VAL A 404 17.65 9.75 13.04
C VAL A 404 17.82 8.24 12.94
N ALA A 405 16.71 7.54 12.72
CA ALA A 405 16.70 6.11 12.43
C ALA A 405 16.64 5.89 10.91
N THR A 406 17.56 5.07 10.40
CA THR A 406 17.58 4.70 8.97
C THR A 406 17.36 3.21 8.80
N SER A 407 16.42 2.84 7.93
CA SER A 407 16.19 1.45 7.52
C SER A 407 16.97 1.17 6.23
N SER A 408 17.76 0.09 6.21
CA SER A 408 18.64 -0.23 5.07
C SER A 408 18.52 -1.69 4.63
N TYR A 409 18.68 -1.92 3.32
CA TYR A 409 18.71 -3.27 2.72
C TYR A 409 19.97 -4.07 3.09
N ASP A 410 20.91 -3.48 3.84
CA ASP A 410 22.02 -4.21 4.47
C ASP A 410 21.59 -4.98 5.73
N ASP A 411 20.28 -5.03 5.96
CA ASP A 411 19.62 -5.67 7.09
C ASP A 411 20.05 -5.10 8.44
N THR A 412 20.19 -3.77 8.45
CA THR A 412 20.39 -2.99 9.67
C THR A 412 19.39 -1.84 9.77
N ILE A 413 19.09 -1.48 11.01
CA ILE A 413 18.59 -0.16 11.37
C ILE A 413 19.74 0.56 12.05
N LYS A 414 20.10 1.73 11.56
CA LYS A 414 21.14 2.56 12.16
C LYS A 414 20.51 3.78 12.81
N ILE A 415 20.94 4.10 14.03
CA ILE A 415 20.49 5.28 14.76
C ILE A 415 21.66 6.25 14.88
N HIS A 416 21.46 7.47 14.40
CA HIS A 416 22.43 8.57 14.46
C HIS A 416 21.94 9.61 15.48
N SER A 417 22.82 10.09 16.35
CA SER A 417 22.44 11.06 17.38
C SER A 417 22.79 12.48 16.96
N PHE A 418 21.75 13.28 16.67
CA PHE A 418 21.88 14.70 16.37
C PHE A 418 21.18 15.55 17.43
N THR A 419 21.26 15.13 18.71
CA THR A 419 20.67 15.83 19.87
C THR A 419 21.16 17.28 20.00
N LYS A 420 22.36 17.58 19.48
CA LYS A 420 22.97 18.92 19.44
C LYS A 420 22.48 19.79 18.28
N ALA A 421 21.57 19.30 17.43
CA ALA A 421 21.07 19.99 16.24
C ALA A 421 20.57 21.41 16.51
N LYS A 422 20.01 21.65 17.69
CA LYS A 422 19.57 22.99 18.14
C LYS A 422 20.68 24.04 18.12
N THR A 423 21.93 23.64 18.35
CA THR A 423 23.08 24.55 18.38
C THR A 423 23.69 24.83 17.01
N TRP A 424 23.23 24.15 15.96
CA TRP A 424 23.79 24.27 14.63
C TRP A 424 23.38 25.58 13.96
N GLY A 425 24.36 26.47 13.85
CA GLY A 425 24.25 27.67 13.03
C GLY A 425 24.24 27.37 11.54
N VAL A 426 23.88 28.37 10.74
CA VAL A 426 23.90 28.27 9.27
C VAL A 426 25.33 27.96 8.80
N GLY A 427 25.49 26.88 8.04
CA GLY A 427 26.79 26.45 7.53
C GLY A 427 27.63 25.61 8.48
N HIS A 428 27.04 25.11 9.57
CA HIS A 428 27.62 24.01 10.35
C HIS A 428 27.98 22.82 9.45
N SER A 429 29.04 22.11 9.81
CA SER A 429 29.45 20.85 9.19
C SER A 429 29.53 19.82 10.31
N ILE A 430 28.86 18.69 10.12
CA ILE A 430 28.94 17.54 11.01
C ILE A 430 30.25 16.82 10.69
N THR A 431 30.98 16.40 11.73
CA THR A 431 32.22 15.65 11.55
C THR A 431 31.92 14.22 11.08
N GLU A 432 32.90 13.53 10.49
CA GLU A 432 32.72 12.11 10.12
C GLU A 432 32.41 11.25 11.34
N GLU A 433 33.03 11.55 12.50
CA GLU A 433 32.78 10.85 13.77
C GLU A 433 31.35 11.08 14.28
N ASP A 434 30.83 12.31 14.21
CA ASP A 434 29.44 12.61 14.60
C ASP A 434 28.39 12.06 13.61
N MET A 435 28.81 11.69 12.39
CA MET A 435 27.97 11.01 11.39
C MET A 435 27.98 9.48 11.55
N GLU A 436 28.80 8.90 12.42
CA GLU A 436 28.74 7.47 12.70
C GLU A 436 27.47 7.13 13.51
N PRO A 437 26.89 5.94 13.30
CA PRO A 437 25.70 5.53 14.03
C PRO A 437 26.04 5.26 15.50
N SER A 438 25.31 5.92 16.41
CA SER A 438 25.33 5.64 17.84
C SER A 438 24.84 4.23 18.19
N ALA A 439 23.98 3.63 17.36
CA ALA A 439 23.54 2.25 17.50
C ALA A 439 23.29 1.60 16.13
N VAL A 440 23.58 0.31 16.03
CA VAL A 440 23.35 -0.51 14.84
C VAL A 440 22.59 -1.77 15.23
N ILE A 441 21.32 -1.84 14.85
CA ILE A 441 20.43 -2.96 15.14
C ILE A 441 20.41 -3.89 13.92
N ARG A 442 20.61 -5.19 14.15
CA ARG A 442 20.39 -6.22 13.12
C ARG A 442 18.89 -6.39 12.90
N HIS A 443 18.42 -6.20 11.67
CA HIS A 443 16.99 -6.32 11.36
C HIS A 443 16.77 -6.83 9.94
N ASN A 444 15.91 -7.82 9.74
CA ASN A 444 15.65 -8.39 8.42
C ASN A 444 14.81 -7.44 7.57
N ASN A 445 15.45 -6.71 6.65
CA ASN A 445 14.81 -5.71 5.78
C ASN A 445 14.54 -6.23 4.36
N GLN A 446 14.63 -7.54 4.13
CA GLN A 446 14.46 -8.16 2.80
C GLN A 446 12.99 -8.37 2.43
N THR A 447 12.27 -7.28 2.14
CA THR A 447 10.82 -7.31 1.85
C THR A 447 10.46 -7.89 0.48
N GLY A 448 11.43 -7.93 -0.45
CA GLY A 448 11.20 -8.35 -1.83
C GLY A 448 10.14 -7.52 -2.54
N ARG A 449 9.43 -8.14 -3.50
CA ARG A 449 8.45 -7.45 -4.35
C ARG A 449 7.08 -7.27 -3.69
N TRP A 450 6.69 -8.20 -2.82
CA TRP A 450 5.31 -8.36 -2.37
C TRP A 450 5.03 -7.73 -1.01
N VAL A 451 6.05 -7.49 -0.20
CA VAL A 451 5.93 -6.81 1.09
C VAL A 451 6.31 -5.34 0.93
N THR A 452 5.59 -4.45 1.62
CA THR A 452 5.94 -3.02 1.67
C THR A 452 7.29 -2.86 2.35
N ILE A 453 8.07 -1.90 1.89
CA ILE A 453 9.39 -1.60 2.45
C ILE A 453 9.21 -1.24 3.94
N LEU A 454 9.99 -1.88 4.81
CA LEU A 454 9.97 -1.61 6.25
C LEU A 454 10.62 -0.25 6.50
N LYS A 455 9.91 0.62 7.19
CA LYS A 455 10.34 1.97 7.53
C LYS A 455 10.27 2.11 9.04
N ALA A 456 11.36 2.54 9.68
CA ALA A 456 11.31 3.00 11.05
C ALA A 456 10.40 4.24 11.13
N GLN A 457 9.45 4.26 12.06
CA GLN A 457 8.55 5.40 12.32
C GLN A 457 8.62 5.77 13.79
N TRP A 458 9.14 6.96 14.08
CA TRP A 458 9.18 7.48 15.44
C TRP A 458 7.80 7.87 15.93
N GLN A 459 7.52 7.62 17.20
CA GLN A 459 6.38 8.24 17.85
C GLN A 459 6.61 9.75 17.91
N GLN A 460 5.67 10.53 17.37
CA GLN A 460 5.86 11.95 17.15
C GLN A 460 5.97 12.76 18.45
N ARG A 461 5.04 12.53 19.39
CA ARG A 461 4.88 13.27 20.65
C ARG A 461 4.49 12.33 21.80
N PRO A 462 5.37 11.38 22.17
CA PRO A 462 5.09 10.41 23.24
C PRO A 462 4.61 11.10 24.53
N ASP A 463 3.48 10.66 25.10
CA ASP A 463 2.97 11.19 26.38
C ASP A 463 3.93 10.87 27.55
N ASP A 464 4.68 9.78 27.45
CA ASP A 464 5.70 9.40 28.43
C ASP A 464 7.05 10.09 28.19
N GLY A 465 7.18 10.93 27.16
CA GLY A 465 8.40 11.67 26.85
C GLY A 465 9.56 10.81 26.30
N ILE A 466 9.34 9.51 26.10
CA ILE A 466 10.39 8.58 25.67
C ILE A 466 10.37 8.44 24.15
N ALA A 467 11.49 8.79 23.51
CA ALA A 467 11.67 8.62 22.08
C ALA A 467 11.79 7.12 21.73
N LYS A 468 10.81 6.64 20.97
CA LYS A 468 10.73 5.25 20.50
C LYS A 468 10.18 5.20 19.09
N PHE A 469 10.57 4.18 18.35
CA PHE A 469 10.08 3.96 16.99
C PHE A 469 9.61 2.52 16.80
N VAL A 470 8.70 2.35 15.83
CA VAL A 470 8.23 1.04 15.38
C VAL A 470 8.77 0.72 14.00
N ILE A 471 8.93 -0.57 13.72
CA ILE A 471 9.22 -1.08 12.39
C ILE A 471 8.61 -2.48 12.24
N GLY A 472 8.01 -2.77 11.08
CA GLY A 472 7.57 -4.14 10.79
C GLY A 472 8.77 -5.08 10.68
N ASN A 473 8.58 -6.35 11.03
CA ASN A 473 9.60 -7.39 10.99
C ASN A 473 9.14 -8.55 10.09
N MET A 474 10.03 -9.04 9.22
CA MET A 474 9.76 -10.13 8.29
C MET A 474 9.30 -11.45 8.96
N ASN A 475 9.54 -11.64 10.25
CA ASN A 475 9.02 -12.76 11.05
C ASN A 475 7.54 -12.59 11.46
N ARG A 476 6.83 -11.60 10.90
CA ARG A 476 5.41 -11.26 11.15
C ARG A 476 5.15 -10.58 12.50
N PHE A 477 6.11 -9.76 12.93
CA PHE A 477 5.97 -8.92 14.12
C PHE A 477 6.06 -7.44 13.77
N VAL A 478 5.74 -6.58 14.73
CA VAL A 478 6.18 -5.17 14.76
C VAL A 478 7.12 -5.01 15.94
N ASP A 479 8.37 -4.65 15.67
CA ASP A 479 9.36 -4.41 16.71
C ASP A 479 9.32 -2.94 17.16
N ILE A 480 9.62 -2.72 18.44
CA ILE A 480 9.71 -1.40 19.06
C ILE A 480 11.10 -1.21 19.64
N TYR A 481 11.74 -0.08 19.35
CA TYR A 481 13.07 0.26 19.83
C TYR A 481 13.13 1.66 20.44
N THR A 482 14.05 1.87 21.38
CA THR A 482 14.42 3.20 21.94
C THR A 482 15.34 3.98 21.00
N SER A 483 15.67 5.23 21.36
CA SER A 483 16.69 6.00 20.66
C SER A 483 18.11 5.48 20.81
N GLU A 484 18.34 4.65 21.80
CA GLU A 484 19.63 4.03 22.11
C GLU A 484 19.77 2.68 21.40
N GLY A 485 18.71 2.25 20.70
CA GLY A 485 18.66 1.01 19.93
C GLY A 485 18.30 -0.23 20.75
N GLU A 486 17.75 -0.04 21.95
CA GLU A 486 17.31 -1.14 22.80
C GLU A 486 15.91 -1.60 22.39
N GLN A 487 15.73 -2.91 22.22
CA GLN A 487 14.42 -3.47 21.92
C GLN A 487 13.52 -3.40 23.16
N LEU A 488 12.30 -2.91 22.96
CA LEU A 488 11.27 -2.75 23.99
C LEU A 488 10.20 -3.83 23.91
N ALA A 489 9.82 -4.20 22.68
CA ALA A 489 8.78 -5.18 22.44
C ALA A 489 8.92 -5.78 21.03
N GLN A 490 8.28 -6.93 20.87
CA GLN A 490 8.05 -7.58 19.60
C GLN A 490 6.57 -7.97 19.52
N LEU A 491 5.78 -7.07 18.94
CA LEU A 491 4.32 -7.18 18.89
C LEU A 491 3.90 -8.21 17.86
N GLY A 492 3.10 -9.17 18.29
CA GLY A 492 2.54 -10.22 17.46
C GLY A 492 1.22 -10.70 18.02
N GLY A 493 0.81 -11.89 17.61
CA GLY A 493 -0.37 -12.56 18.14
C GLY A 493 -1.09 -13.36 17.07
N ASP A 494 -2.14 -14.04 17.50
CA ASP A 494 -2.91 -14.94 16.65
C ASP A 494 -3.68 -14.15 15.56
N GLY A 495 -3.98 -14.83 14.45
CA GLY A 495 -4.66 -14.22 13.30
C GLY A 495 -3.77 -13.37 12.38
N ILE A 496 -2.53 -13.03 12.76
CA ILE A 496 -1.59 -12.31 11.90
C ILE A 496 -1.01 -13.26 10.85
N SER A 497 -1.63 -13.31 9.67
CA SER A 497 -1.27 -14.23 8.58
C SER A 497 -0.17 -13.72 7.65
N ALA A 498 0.18 -12.44 7.71
CA ALA A 498 1.16 -11.79 6.83
C ALA A 498 1.98 -10.75 7.59
N VAL A 499 3.13 -10.36 7.03
CA VAL A 499 4.02 -9.36 7.64
C VAL A 499 3.30 -8.01 7.78
N PRO A 500 3.15 -7.47 9.00
CA PRO A 500 2.62 -6.13 9.25
C PRO A 500 3.69 -5.08 8.91
N ALA A 501 3.94 -4.89 7.62
CA ALA A 501 5.09 -4.16 7.09
C ALA A 501 5.00 -2.64 7.23
N ALA A 502 3.79 -2.08 7.12
CA ALA A 502 3.55 -0.65 7.33
C ALA A 502 3.21 -0.45 8.81
N ALA A 503 4.22 -0.19 9.64
CA ALA A 503 4.04 0.03 11.08
C ALA A 503 3.94 1.52 11.37
N GLU A 504 3.03 1.92 12.26
CA GLU A 504 2.83 3.30 12.68
C GLU A 504 2.47 3.37 14.17
N PHE A 505 2.96 4.39 14.86
CA PHE A 505 2.55 4.72 16.22
C PHE A 505 1.38 5.70 16.22
N HIS A 506 0.49 5.59 17.19
CA HIS A 506 -0.34 6.74 17.53
C HIS A 506 0.57 7.90 18.01
N PRO A 507 0.31 9.17 17.60
CA PRO A 507 1.24 10.27 17.85
C PRO A 507 1.64 10.47 19.32
N THR A 508 0.72 10.22 20.26
CA THR A 508 0.88 10.44 21.70
C THR A 508 0.80 9.15 22.55
N ARG A 509 -0.28 8.38 22.36
CA ARG A 509 -0.53 7.08 23.01
C ARG A 509 0.36 5.95 22.49
N ASN A 510 0.62 4.96 23.33
CA ASN A 510 1.41 3.76 22.99
C ASN A 510 0.61 2.72 22.19
N TRP A 511 -0.28 3.16 21.31
CA TRP A 511 -0.99 2.29 20.38
C TRP A 511 -0.16 2.11 19.12
N VAL A 512 -0.16 0.90 18.57
CA VAL A 512 0.61 0.54 17.39
C VAL A 512 -0.31 -0.08 16.37
N ALA A 513 -0.19 0.33 15.11
CA ALA A 513 -0.87 -0.30 14.00
C ALA A 513 0.13 -0.87 13.01
N GLY A 514 -0.23 -2.00 12.41
CA GLY A 514 0.56 -2.72 11.42
C GLY A 514 -0.28 -3.10 10.21
N GLY A 515 0.12 -2.62 9.04
CA GLY A 515 -0.56 -2.85 7.77
C GLY A 515 0.12 -3.96 6.96
N THR A 516 -0.67 -4.91 6.47
CA THR A 516 -0.16 -6.09 5.77
C THR A 516 -0.21 -5.98 4.24
N ALA A 517 0.50 -6.89 3.56
CA ALA A 517 0.48 -7.03 2.10
C ALA A 517 -0.89 -7.43 1.54
N SER A 518 -1.76 -8.00 2.37
CA SER A 518 -3.12 -8.37 2.02
C SER A 518 -4.13 -7.29 2.41
N GLY A 519 -3.73 -6.06 2.72
CA GLY A 519 -4.68 -4.96 2.98
C GLY A 519 -5.36 -5.01 4.35
N LYS A 520 -4.83 -5.83 5.27
CA LYS A 520 -5.41 -6.04 6.61
C LYS A 520 -4.65 -5.28 7.69
N LEU A 521 -5.38 -4.86 8.72
CA LEU A 521 -4.88 -4.13 9.88
C LEU A 521 -4.62 -5.08 11.06
N CYS A 522 -3.44 -4.94 11.66
CA CYS A 522 -3.12 -5.41 13.01
C CYS A 522 -3.08 -4.19 13.92
N LEU A 523 -3.75 -4.22 15.08
CA LEU A 523 -3.79 -3.09 16.02
C LEU A 523 -3.46 -3.62 17.42
N TRP A 524 -2.51 -2.99 18.09
CA TRP A 524 -2.13 -3.26 19.47
C TRP A 524 -2.38 -2.02 20.33
N MET A 525 -3.03 -2.18 21.48
CA MET A 525 -3.51 -1.07 22.30
C MET A 525 -3.21 -1.20 23.79
#